data_AF-A0A4Y9QZV4-F1
#
_entry.id   AF-A0A4Y9QZV4-F1
#
_cell.length_a   1.000
_cell.length_b   1.000
_cell.length_c   1.000
_cell.angle_alpha   90.00
_cell.angle_beta   90.00
_cell.angle_gamma   90.00
#
_symmetry.space_group_name_H-M   'P 1'
#
loop_
_entity.id
_entity.type
_entity.pdbx_description
1 polymer ?
#
loop_
_entity_poly.entity_id
_entity_poly.type
_entity_poly.pdbx_seq_one_letter_code
_entity_poly.pdbx_strand_id
1 'polypeptide(L)'
;MGQNRRYGSDITDEAVHETATRPQPISLGKAELGDEPVKEADRPIAVSAWVRFPESPIRVRCTAIAWTSKAVRVEFTMKDGAVRRAWVWASAVERV
;
A
#
# COMPACT_ATOMS: atom_id res chain seq x y z
N MET A 1 30.48 21.84 13.19
CA MET A 1 30.57 21.90 11.72
C MET A 1 31.54 20.81 11.26
N GLY A 2 31.27 19.88 10.35
CA GLY A 2 30.13 19.67 9.47
C GLY A 2 29.90 18.17 9.24
N GLN A 3 28.67 17.87 8.87
CA GLN A 3 28.10 16.55 8.63
C GLN A 3 28.59 16.02 7.27
N ASN A 4 29.09 14.79 7.20
CA ASN A 4 29.36 14.15 5.91
C ASN A 4 28.54 12.85 5.78
N ARG A 5 27.46 12.95 5.01
CA ARG A 5 26.51 11.91 4.65
C ARG A 5 27.06 11.09 3.49
N ARG A 6 27.21 9.78 3.65
CA ARG A 6 27.23 8.79 2.55
C ARG A 6 26.81 7.44 3.12
N TYR A 7 25.53 7.09 3.02
CA TYR A 7 25.12 5.68 3.01
C TYR A 7 24.93 5.33 1.54
N GLY A 8 25.94 4.67 0.99
CA GLY A 8 25.93 4.11 -0.35
C GLY A 8 24.88 3.02 -0.43
N SER A 9 24.15 3.04 -1.53
CA SER A 9 23.12 2.08 -1.88
C SER A 9 23.76 0.76 -2.28
N ASP A 10 23.78 -0.23 -1.38
CA ASP A 10 23.98 -1.64 -1.76
C ASP A 10 22.66 -2.23 -2.29
N ILE A 11 22.08 -1.57 -3.30
CA ILE A 11 21.08 -2.22 -4.15
C ILE A 11 21.90 -2.99 -5.17
N THR A 12 22.18 -4.26 -4.85
CA THR A 12 22.78 -5.21 -5.78
C THR A 12 21.93 -5.28 -7.05
N ASP A 13 22.54 -4.85 -8.15
CA ASP A 13 22.06 -4.80 -9.54
C ASP A 13 21.69 -6.20 -10.12
N GLU A 14 21.99 -7.27 -9.39
CA GLU A 14 21.94 -8.65 -9.87
C GLU A 14 20.61 -9.40 -9.65
N ALA A 15 19.60 -8.78 -9.02
CA ALA A 15 18.26 -9.38 -8.84
C ALA A 15 17.23 -8.94 -9.88
N VAL A 16 17.66 -8.24 -10.94
CA VAL A 16 16.76 -7.42 -11.77
C VAL A 16 16.10 -8.17 -12.94
N HIS A 17 16.51 -9.39 -13.30
CA HIS A 17 16.14 -9.92 -14.62
C HIS A 17 15.28 -11.18 -14.72
N GLU A 18 14.61 -11.63 -13.65
CA GLU A 18 13.64 -12.73 -13.79
C GLU A 18 12.47 -12.61 -12.80
N THR A 19 11.58 -11.65 -13.04
CA THR A 19 10.29 -11.63 -12.36
C THR A 19 9.26 -11.22 -13.39
N ALA A 20 8.43 -12.17 -13.83
CA ALA A 20 7.19 -11.85 -14.51
C ALA A 20 6.48 -10.76 -13.67
N THR A 21 6.39 -9.54 -14.20
CA THR A 21 6.01 -8.33 -13.47
C THR A 21 4.59 -8.47 -12.95
N ARG A 22 4.42 -9.09 -11.77
CA ARG A 22 3.13 -9.12 -11.08
C ARG A 22 2.91 -7.71 -10.56
N PRO A 23 1.89 -6.98 -11.06
CA PRO A 23 1.67 -5.60 -10.65
C PRO A 23 1.48 -5.57 -9.13
N GLN A 24 2.34 -4.81 -8.44
CA GLN A 24 2.27 -4.61 -7.00
C GLN A 24 1.67 -3.24 -6.72
N PRO A 25 0.72 -3.14 -5.77
CA PRO A 25 0.18 -1.85 -5.41
C PRO A 25 1.24 -1.00 -4.70
N ILE A 26 1.24 0.29 -4.99
CA ILE A 26 2.00 1.29 -4.25
C ILE A 26 1.21 1.60 -2.98
N SER A 27 1.76 1.19 -1.84
CA SER A 27 1.20 1.47 -0.52
C SER A 27 1.76 2.78 0.03
N LEU A 28 0.94 3.52 0.78
CA LEU A 28 1.46 4.60 1.63
C LEU A 28 2.50 4.04 2.62
N GLY A 29 3.54 4.82 2.85
CA GLY A 29 4.61 4.55 3.79
C GLY A 29 4.29 5.04 5.21
N LYS A 30 5.12 4.64 6.19
CA LYS A 30 4.90 4.95 7.61
C LYS A 30 4.71 6.44 7.90
N ALA A 31 5.50 7.31 7.27
CA ALA A 31 5.41 8.76 7.46
C ALA A 31 4.07 9.34 6.98
N GLU A 32 3.40 8.69 6.03
CA GLU A 32 2.12 9.14 5.48
C GLU A 32 0.92 8.69 6.32
N LEU A 33 1.08 7.64 7.13
CA LEU A 33 0.00 7.13 8.01
C LEU A 33 -0.32 8.06 9.18
N GLY A 34 0.63 8.94 9.54
CA GLY A 34 0.60 9.77 10.75
C GLY A 34 1.18 9.05 11.97
N ASP A 35 1.25 9.78 13.09
CA ASP A 35 1.81 9.28 14.36
C ASP A 35 0.78 8.53 15.24
N GLU A 36 -0.48 8.52 14.82
CA GLU A 36 -1.56 7.85 15.56
C GLU A 36 -1.44 6.32 15.46
N PRO A 37 -1.85 5.60 16.52
CA PRO A 37 -1.86 4.15 16.50
C PRO A 37 -2.82 3.64 15.43
N VAL A 38 -2.39 2.59 14.72
CA VAL A 38 -3.24 1.87 13.77
C VAL A 38 -4.35 1.15 14.53
N LYS A 39 -5.60 1.39 14.13
CA LYS A 39 -6.75 0.65 14.59
C LYS A 39 -7.04 -0.51 13.65
N GLU A 40 -6.96 -1.73 14.16
CA GLU A 40 -7.37 -2.93 13.45
C GLU A 40 -8.90 -3.04 13.43
N ALA A 41 -9.44 -3.59 12.33
CA ALA A 41 -10.87 -3.85 12.20
C ALA A 41 -11.23 -5.13 12.95
N ASP A 42 -12.26 -5.10 13.81
CA ASP A 42 -12.80 -6.31 14.46
C ASP A 42 -13.30 -7.34 13.43
N ARG A 43 -13.79 -6.84 12.29
CA ARG A 43 -14.18 -7.62 11.12
C ARG A 43 -13.85 -6.84 9.84
N PRO A 44 -13.44 -7.50 8.75
CA PRO A 44 -13.22 -6.84 7.47
C PRO A 44 -14.47 -6.08 7.01
N ILE A 45 -14.31 -4.81 6.60
CA ILE A 45 -15.43 -3.94 6.19
C ILE A 45 -15.41 -3.80 4.68
N ALA A 46 -16.49 -4.16 3.98
CA ALA A 46 -16.58 -4.00 2.53
C ALA A 46 -16.52 -2.52 2.13
N VAL A 47 -15.61 -2.19 1.23
CA VAL A 47 -15.37 -0.82 0.72
C VAL A 47 -15.01 -0.85 -0.77
N SER A 48 -15.05 0.30 -1.41
CA SER A 48 -14.40 0.54 -2.70
C SER A 48 -13.26 1.50 -2.51
N ALA A 49 -12.08 1.19 -3.05
CA ALA A 49 -10.90 2.02 -2.86
C ALA A 49 -10.15 2.26 -4.19
N TRP A 50 -9.61 3.47 -4.34
CA TRP A 50 -8.60 3.74 -5.36
C TRP A 50 -7.23 3.27 -4.88
N VAL A 51 -6.67 2.30 -5.58
CA VAL A 51 -5.35 1.71 -5.31
C VAL A 51 -4.41 2.08 -6.45
N ARG A 52 -3.22 2.60 -6.11
CA ARG A 52 -2.19 2.96 -7.09
C ARG A 52 -1.37 1.74 -7.47
N PHE A 53 -1.13 1.57 -8.76
CA PHE A 53 -0.12 0.67 -9.32
C PHE A 53 0.87 1.50 -10.14
N PRO A 54 2.08 0.98 -10.41
CA PRO A 54 3.04 1.64 -11.29
C PRO A 54 2.45 1.99 -12.66
N GLU A 55 1.58 1.15 -13.21
CA GLU A 55 1.02 1.33 -14.55
C GLU A 55 -0.17 2.30 -14.56
N SER A 56 -1.11 2.16 -13.61
CA SER A 56 -2.31 3.00 -13.53
C SER A 56 -3.03 2.84 -12.20
N PRO A 57 -3.64 3.90 -11.64
CA PRO A 57 -4.56 3.76 -10.51
C PRO A 57 -5.83 3.03 -10.94
N ILE A 58 -6.28 2.08 -10.11
CA ILE A 58 -7.52 1.33 -10.34
C ILE A 58 -8.45 1.44 -9.13
N ARG A 59 -9.76 1.41 -9.38
CA ARG A 59 -10.77 1.31 -8.32
C ARG A 59 -11.14 -0.15 -8.12
N VAL A 60 -11.01 -0.66 -6.91
CA VAL A 60 -11.28 -2.05 -6.56
C VAL A 60 -12.34 -2.14 -5.47
N ARG A 61 -13.19 -3.17 -5.54
CA ARG A 61 -14.00 -3.62 -4.39
C ARG A 61 -13.10 -4.45 -3.48
N CYS A 62 -13.02 -4.09 -2.23
CA CYS A 62 -12.05 -4.63 -1.28
C CYS A 62 -12.60 -4.60 0.14
N THR A 63 -11.79 -5.03 1.10
CA THR A 63 -12.12 -4.94 2.52
C THR A 63 -11.14 -4.01 3.23
N ALA A 64 -11.65 -3.08 4.05
CA ALA A 64 -10.84 -2.35 5.00
C ALA A 64 -10.58 -3.24 6.22
N ILE A 65 -9.30 -3.41 6.56
CA ILE A 65 -8.84 -4.29 7.64
C ILE A 65 -8.14 -3.53 8.78
N ALA A 66 -7.65 -2.31 8.52
CA ALA A 66 -7.10 -1.43 9.54
C ALA A 66 -7.16 0.03 9.07
N TRP A 67 -7.04 0.99 9.97
CA TRP A 67 -7.01 2.42 9.62
C TRP A 67 -6.27 3.29 10.63
N THR A 68 -5.85 4.46 10.18
CA THR A 68 -5.52 5.63 11.00
C THR A 68 -6.55 6.72 10.70
N SER A 69 -6.36 7.93 11.23
CA SER A 69 -7.16 9.10 10.84
C SER A 69 -6.97 9.48 9.36
N LYS A 70 -5.81 9.16 8.77
CA LYS A 70 -5.42 9.59 7.43
C LYS A 70 -5.49 8.50 6.37
N ALA A 71 -5.33 7.25 6.75
CA ALA A 71 -5.15 6.15 5.82
C ALA A 71 -5.95 4.92 6.21
N VAL A 72 -6.27 4.08 5.22
CA VAL A 72 -6.98 2.81 5.39
C VAL A 72 -6.15 1.71 4.75
N ARG A 73 -5.94 0.62 5.48
CA ARG A 73 -5.34 -0.60 4.97
C ARG A 73 -6.44 -1.43 4.33
N VAL A 74 -6.35 -1.62 3.03
CA VAL A 74 -7.28 -2.44 2.25
C VAL A 74 -6.67 -3.77 1.88
N GLU A 75 -7.50 -4.79 1.81
CA GLU A 75 -7.18 -6.13 1.30
C GLU A 75 -8.08 -6.46 0.10
N PHE A 76 -7.47 -6.93 -0.98
CA PHE A 76 -8.18 -7.29 -2.21
C PHE A 76 -7.49 -8.43 -2.94
N THR A 77 -8.27 -9.13 -3.75
CA THR A 77 -7.78 -10.25 -4.57
C THR A 77 -7.61 -9.80 -6.01
N MET A 78 -6.42 -10.01 -6.56
CA MET A 78 -6.10 -9.73 -7.96
C MET A 78 -6.67 -10.80 -8.88
N LYS A 79 -6.70 -10.53 -10.20
CA LYS A 79 -7.21 -11.48 -11.20
C LYS A 79 -6.44 -12.81 -11.23
N ASP A 80 -5.18 -12.81 -10.80
CA ASP A 80 -4.33 -14.00 -10.68
C ASP A 80 -4.59 -14.80 -9.39
N GLY A 81 -5.59 -14.40 -8.58
CA GLY A 81 -5.92 -15.02 -7.29
C GLY A 81 -5.03 -14.54 -6.14
N ALA A 82 -4.03 -13.69 -6.39
CA ALA A 82 -3.15 -13.21 -5.33
C ALA A 82 -3.86 -12.19 -4.44
N VAL A 83 -3.82 -12.44 -3.13
CA VAL A 83 -4.26 -11.45 -2.14
C VAL A 83 -3.18 -10.38 -1.99
N ARG A 84 -3.60 -9.13 -2.07
CA ARG A 84 -2.75 -7.94 -1.92
C ARG A 84 -3.30 -7.04 -0.83
N ARG A 85 -2.39 -6.32 -0.19
CA ARG A 85 -2.72 -5.33 0.85
C ARG A 85 -2.00 -4.03 0.52
N ALA A 86 -2.68 -2.91 0.72
CA ALA A 86 -2.10 -1.60 0.54
C ALA A 86 -2.72 -0.61 1.52
N TRP A 87 -1.91 0.34 1.98
CA TRP A 87 -2.41 1.55 2.61
C TRP A 87 -2.77 2.56 1.53
N VAL A 88 -3.97 3.11 1.62
CA VAL A 88 -4.48 4.17 0.76
C VAL A 88 -4.97 5.33 1.62
N TRP A 89 -5.02 6.54 1.07
CA TRP A 89 -5.60 7.68 1.79
C TRP A 89 -7.05 7.40 2.16
N ALA A 90 -7.50 7.83 3.32
CA ALA A 90 -8.89 7.65 3.75
C ALA A 90 -9.88 8.28 2.77
N SER A 91 -9.50 9.41 2.14
CA SER A 91 -10.28 10.06 1.08
C SER A 91 -10.35 9.29 -0.24
N ALA A 92 -9.55 8.23 -0.39
CA ALA A 92 -9.57 7.33 -1.55
C ALA A 92 -10.50 6.12 -1.34
N VAL A 93 -11.19 6.04 -0.19
CA VAL A 93 -12.04 4.91 0.21
C VAL A 93 -13.49 5.37 0.37
N GLU A 94 -14.40 4.60 -0.20
CA GLU A 94 -15.85 4.79 -0.10
C GLU A 94 -16.50 3.54 0.46
N ARG A 95 -17.51 3.74 1.33
CA ARG A 95 -18.34 2.63 1.82
C ARG A 95 -19.31 2.20 0.72
N VAL A 96 -19.54 0.89 0.64
CA VAL A 96 -20.46 0.26 -0.32
C VAL A 96 -21.74 -0.15 0.38
#